data_AF-A0A1G0HYP0-F1
#
_entry.id   AF-A0A1G0HYP0-F1
#
_cell.length_a   1.000
_cell.length_b   1.000
_cell.length_c   1.000
_cell.angle_alpha   90.00
_cell.angle_beta   90.00
_cell.angle_gamma   90.00
#
_symmetry.space_group_name_H-M   'P 1'
#
loop_
_entity.id
_entity.type
_entity.pdbx_description
1 polymer ?
#
loop_
_entity_poly.entity_id
_entity_poly.type
_entity_poly.pdbx_seq_one_letter_code
_entity_poly.pdbx_strand_id
1 'polypeptide(L)'
;MFLGETEVVAIATGHPVLLLRRAADGSSTDVTVDIALPSPADLEWLLCYRLFRSLAGDSWLVPPGSGPSIHLMQRGLFLSEHHPFADDWDRDAGIDRASAHLTSHKIGGWSW
;
A
#
# COMPACT_ATOMS: atom_id res chain seq x y z
N MET A 1 -15.45 3.59 17.67
CA MET A 1 -14.14 3.13 18.19
C MET A 1 -14.10 1.64 17.90
N PHE A 2 -13.39 1.23 16.85
CA PHE A 2 -13.48 -0.12 16.27
C PHE A 2 -12.27 -1.00 16.58
N LEU A 3 -11.36 -0.55 17.46
CA LEU A 3 -10.03 -1.15 17.64
C LEU A 3 -10.08 -2.68 17.87
N GLY A 4 -11.01 -3.15 18.72
CA GLY A 4 -11.15 -4.58 18.99
C GLY A 4 -11.82 -5.38 17.87
N GLU A 5 -12.68 -4.77 17.04
CA GLU A 5 -13.36 -5.48 15.95
C GLU A 5 -12.39 -5.80 14.80
N THR A 6 -11.49 -4.86 14.49
CA THR A 6 -10.44 -5.07 13.49
C THR A 6 -9.48 -6.21 13.86
N GLU A 7 -9.12 -6.33 15.13
CA GLU A 7 -8.28 -7.41 15.64
C GLU A 7 -9.00 -8.76 15.58
N VAL A 8 -10.28 -8.80 15.97
CA VAL A 8 -11.10 -10.02 15.90
C VAL A 8 -11.22 -10.51 14.46
N VAL A 9 -11.47 -9.62 13.50
CA VAL A 9 -11.54 -10.00 12.07
C VAL A 9 -10.19 -10.49 11.56
N ALA A 10 -9.09 -9.83 11.92
CA ALA A 10 -7.75 -10.24 11.50
C ALA A 10 -7.42 -11.65 12.01
N ILE A 11 -7.65 -11.91 13.31
CA ILE A 11 -7.42 -13.22 13.92
C ILE A 11 -8.34 -14.29 13.32
N ALA A 12 -9.63 -13.99 13.17
CA ALA A 12 -10.62 -14.96 12.68
C ALA A 12 -10.41 -15.34 11.21
N THR A 13 -9.96 -14.40 10.39
CA THR A 13 -9.69 -14.63 8.97
C THR A 13 -8.27 -15.13 8.72
N GLY A 14 -7.33 -14.90 9.64
CA GLY A 14 -5.90 -15.15 9.43
C GLY A 14 -5.26 -14.19 8.44
N HIS A 15 -5.86 -13.03 8.17
CA HIS A 15 -5.35 -12.04 7.22
C HIS A 15 -5.17 -10.66 7.86
N PRO A 16 -4.14 -9.88 7.47
CA PRO A 16 -4.01 -8.47 7.83
C PRO A 16 -5.24 -7.65 7.44
N VAL A 17 -5.70 -6.76 8.32
CA VAL A 17 -6.83 -5.86 8.08
C VAL A 17 -6.35 -4.42 8.16
N LEU A 18 -6.65 -3.63 7.12
CA LEU A 18 -6.38 -2.19 7.08
C LEU A 18 -7.69 -1.41 7.16
N LEU A 19 -7.80 -0.54 8.16
CA LEU A 19 -8.91 0.39 8.31
C LEU A 19 -8.46 1.80 7.95
N LEU A 20 -8.97 2.31 6.82
CA LEU A 20 -8.77 3.69 6.39
C LEU A 20 -9.81 4.58 7.06
N ARG A 21 -9.34 5.62 7.77
CA ARG A 21 -10.19 6.59 8.45
C ARG A 21 -9.89 7.99 7.93
N ARG A 22 -10.95 8.75 7.70
CA ARG A 22 -10.90 10.18 7.42
C ARG A 22 -11.68 10.92 8.50
N ALA A 23 -11.27 12.15 8.80
CA ALA A 23 -12.06 13.03 9.66
C ALA A 23 -13.47 13.20 9.07
N ALA A 24 -14.49 12.80 9.82
CA ALA A 24 -15.87 12.75 9.35
C ALA A 24 -16.45 14.14 9.05
N ASP A 25 -15.90 15.17 9.68
CA ASP A 25 -16.24 16.59 9.48
C ASP A 25 -15.52 17.20 8.27
N GLY A 26 -14.67 16.44 7.56
CA GLY A 26 -13.91 16.91 6.41
C GLY A 26 -12.82 17.93 6.77
N SER A 27 -12.53 18.12 8.07
CA SER A 27 -11.55 19.10 8.56
C SER A 27 -10.12 18.79 8.12
N SER A 28 -9.84 17.55 7.72
CA SER A 28 -8.55 17.13 7.20
C SER A 28 -8.69 16.29 5.92
N THR A 29 -7.75 16.50 5.01
CA THR A 29 -7.49 15.63 3.86
C THR A 29 -6.66 14.40 4.23
N ASP A 30 -6.08 14.39 5.43
CA ASP A 30 -5.24 13.29 5.89
C ASP A 30 -6.08 12.03 6.12
N VAL A 31 -5.53 10.91 5.69
CA VAL A 31 -6.07 9.57 5.93
C VAL A 31 -5.24 8.94 7.03
N THR A 32 -5.90 8.53 8.11
CA THR A 32 -5.28 7.70 9.14
C THR A 32 -5.55 6.23 8.83
N VAL A 33 -4.57 5.37 9.08
CA VAL A 33 -4.68 3.93 8.80
C VAL A 33 -4.43 3.19 10.10
N ASP A 34 -5.41 2.38 10.51
CA ASP A 34 -5.20 1.38 11.55
C ASP A 34 -4.91 0.03 10.90
N ILE A 35 -3.94 -0.71 11.41
CA ILE A 35 -3.53 -1.99 10.89
C ILE A 35 -3.68 -3.01 12.01
N ALA A 36 -4.51 -4.03 11.80
CA ALA A 36 -4.63 -5.19 12.68
C ALA A 36 -4.01 -6.41 11.99
N LEU A 37 -3.17 -7.12 12.73
CA LEU A 37 -2.40 -8.25 12.22
C LEU A 37 -2.79 -9.54 12.96
N PRO A 38 -2.91 -10.68 12.25
CA PRO A 38 -3.16 -11.97 12.88
C PRO A 38 -2.02 -12.39 13.83
N SER A 39 -0.77 -12.07 13.47
CA SER A 39 0.45 -12.38 14.21
C SER A 39 1.45 -11.23 14.14
N PRO A 40 2.32 -11.04 15.16
CA PRO A 40 3.43 -10.08 15.09
C PRO A 40 4.37 -10.29 13.90
N ALA A 41 4.49 -11.53 13.40
CA ALA A 41 5.31 -11.84 12.23
C ALA A 41 4.76 -11.23 10.93
N ASP A 42 3.46 -10.92 10.88
CA ASP A 42 2.82 -10.36 9.69
C ASP A 42 3.12 -8.86 9.52
N LEU A 43 3.64 -8.21 10.57
CA LEU A 43 4.01 -6.79 10.54
C LEU A 43 5.22 -6.56 9.64
N GLU A 44 6.25 -7.39 9.76
CA GLU A 44 7.44 -7.28 8.93
C GLU A 44 7.09 -7.47 7.46
N TRP A 45 6.20 -8.42 7.15
CA TRP A 45 5.71 -8.65 5.79
C TRP A 45 5.02 -7.41 5.21
N LEU A 46 4.11 -6.78 5.96
CA LEU A 46 3.39 -5.59 5.51
C LEU A 46 4.31 -4.36 5.37
N LEU A 47 5.22 -4.13 6.33
CA LEU A 47 6.17 -3.01 6.31
C LEU A 47 7.21 -3.15 5.19
N CYS A 48 7.40 -4.35 4.67
CA CYS A 48 8.33 -4.59 3.58
C CYS A 48 7.74 -4.35 2.19
N TYR A 49 6.46 -3.99 2.08
CA TYR A 49 5.92 -3.53 0.79
C TYR A 49 6.70 -2.32 0.29
N ARG A 50 6.87 -2.26 -1.03
CA ARG A 50 7.56 -1.18 -1.73
C ARG A 50 6.61 -0.56 -2.75
N LEU A 51 6.70 0.75 -2.89
CA LEU A 51 6.03 1.43 -4.00
C LEU A 51 6.79 1.09 -5.28
N PHE A 52 6.07 0.55 -6.25
CA PHE A 52 6.53 0.26 -7.60
C PHE A 52 5.74 1.13 -8.58
N ARG A 53 6.39 1.62 -9.62
CA ARG A 53 5.74 2.30 -10.74
C ARG A 53 6.01 1.53 -12.02
N SER A 54 5.00 1.27 -12.85
CA SER A 54 5.16 0.61 -14.16
C SER A 54 5.71 1.59 -15.20
N LEU A 55 6.14 1.08 -16.37
CA LEU A 55 6.58 1.94 -17.49
C LEU A 55 5.40 2.75 -18.06
N ALA A 56 4.20 2.19 -18.02
CA ALA A 56 2.96 2.88 -18.37
C ALA A 56 2.56 3.96 -17.33
N GLY A 57 3.19 3.94 -16.15
CA GLY A 57 3.02 4.94 -15.10
C GLY A 57 2.04 4.56 -14.00
N ASP A 58 1.51 3.34 -14.04
CA ASP A 58 0.66 2.78 -12.99
C ASP A 58 1.45 2.61 -11.70
N SER A 59 0.79 2.80 -10.55
CA SER A 59 1.44 2.70 -9.24
C SER A 59 0.92 1.50 -8.47
N TRP A 60 1.82 0.76 -7.85
CA TRP A 60 1.53 -0.51 -7.19
C TRP A 60 2.27 -0.56 -5.85
N LEU A 61 1.69 -1.24 -4.85
CA LEU A 61 2.46 -1.75 -3.72
C LEU A 61 2.82 -3.20 -4.04
N VAL A 62 4.11 -3.51 -4.02
CA VAL A 62 4.62 -4.85 -4.28
C VAL A 62 5.26 -5.43 -3.01
N PRO A 63 5.04 -6.72 -2.71
CA PRO A 63 5.66 -7.37 -1.56
C PRO A 63 7.16 -7.60 -1.79
N PRO A 64 7.96 -7.82 -0.72
CA PRO A 64 9.39 -8.10 -0.81
C PRO A 64 9.73 -9.49 -1.40
N GLY A 65 8.72 -10.32 -1.63
CA GLY A 65 8.87 -11.70 -2.08
C GLY A 65 7.53 -12.23 -2.57
N SER A 66 7.15 -13.44 -2.17
CA SER A 66 5.84 -14.00 -2.51
C SER A 66 4.70 -13.24 -1.83
N GLY A 67 3.67 -12.91 -2.59
CA GLY A 67 2.42 -12.35 -2.08
C GLY A 67 1.68 -11.54 -3.14
N PRO A 68 0.45 -11.11 -2.84
CA PRO A 68 -0.31 -10.29 -3.77
C PRO A 68 0.28 -8.89 -3.88
N SER A 69 0.22 -8.33 -5.08
CA SER A 69 0.49 -6.92 -5.32
C SER A 69 -0.81 -6.12 -5.21
N ILE A 70 -0.72 -4.83 -4.89
CA ILE A 70 -1.89 -3.95 -4.75
C ILE A 70 -1.78 -2.85 -5.79
N HIS A 71 -2.68 -2.83 -6.76
CA HIS A 71 -2.78 -1.74 -7.73
C HIS A 71 -3.40 -0.50 -7.06
N LEU A 72 -2.70 0.62 -7.15
CA LEU A 72 -3.16 1.92 -6.67
C LEU A 72 -3.85 2.67 -7.81
N MET A 73 -5.17 2.76 -7.75
CA MET A 73 -5.96 3.54 -8.69
C MET A 73 -6.52 4.80 -8.01
N GLN A 74 -6.93 5.78 -8.80
CA GLN A 74 -7.51 7.04 -8.30
C GLN A 74 -8.69 6.81 -7.33
N ARG A 75 -9.43 5.70 -7.49
CA ARG A 75 -10.61 5.36 -6.69
C ARG A 75 -10.54 4.00 -6.02
N GLY A 76 -9.35 3.54 -5.61
CA GLY A 76 -9.27 2.33 -4.80
C GLY A 76 -7.93 1.62 -4.81
N LEU A 77 -7.90 0.55 -4.02
CA LEU A 77 -6.79 -0.39 -3.89
C LEU A 77 -7.28 -1.75 -4.39
N PHE A 78 -6.63 -2.31 -5.40
CA PHE A 78 -7.05 -3.57 -6.02
C PHE A 78 -5.99 -4.64 -5.83
N LEU A 79 -6.34 -5.71 -5.14
CA LEU A 79 -5.45 -6.85 -4.92
C LEU A 79 -5.26 -7.64 -6.22
N SER A 80 -4.04 -8.07 -6.50
CA SER A 80 -3.66 -8.89 -7.65
C SER A 80 -2.68 -9.96 -7.21
N GLU A 81 -2.99 -11.22 -7.50
CA GLU A 81 -2.05 -12.34 -7.31
C GLU A 81 -0.87 -12.30 -8.31
N HIS A 82 -1.01 -11.54 -9.40
CA HIS A 82 0.06 -11.36 -10.38
C HIS A 82 0.85 -10.09 -10.10
N HIS A 83 2.18 -10.22 -10.12
CA HIS A 83 3.10 -9.09 -9.99
C HIS A 83 3.11 -8.22 -11.26
N PRO A 84 3.28 -6.89 -11.12
CA PRO A 84 3.32 -5.95 -12.24
C PRO A 84 4.70 -5.85 -12.93
N PHE A 85 5.59 -6.81 -12.66
CA PHE A 85 6.95 -6.86 -13.17
C PHE A 85 7.27 -8.25 -13.71
N ALA A 86 8.14 -8.32 -14.72
CA ALA A 86 8.50 -9.58 -15.36
C ALA A 86 9.56 -10.38 -14.56
N ASP A 87 10.49 -9.69 -13.93
CA ASP A 87 11.60 -10.25 -13.17
C ASP A 87 12.09 -9.28 -12.08
N ASP A 88 13.12 -9.69 -11.32
CA ASP A 88 13.68 -8.89 -10.24
C ASP A 88 14.31 -7.58 -10.74
N TRP A 89 14.86 -7.56 -11.96
CA TRP A 89 15.46 -6.35 -12.52
C TRP A 89 14.38 -5.31 -12.84
N ASP A 90 13.27 -5.74 -13.45
CA ASP A 90 12.12 -4.85 -13.71
C ASP A 90 11.48 -4.36 -12.40
N ARG A 91 11.39 -5.24 -11.38
CA ARG A 91 10.93 -4.86 -10.03
C ARG A 91 11.77 -3.71 -9.48
N ASP A 92 13.08 -3.87 -9.43
CA ASP A 92 13.99 -2.90 -8.83
C ASP A 92 13.97 -1.58 -9.63
N ALA A 93 13.97 -1.65 -10.97
CA ALA A 93 13.83 -0.49 -11.84
C ALA A 93 12.50 0.26 -11.63
N GLY A 94 11.41 -0.45 -11.29
CA GLY A 94 10.12 0.16 -10.99
C GLY A 94 10.05 0.80 -9.61
N ILE A 95 10.76 0.26 -8.61
CA ILE A 95 10.93 0.88 -7.29
C ILE A 95 11.73 2.18 -7.41
N ASP A 96 12.80 2.18 -8.21
CA ASP A 96 13.59 3.38 -8.48
C ASP A 96 12.75 4.45 -9.18
N ARG A 97 11.95 4.06 -10.19
CA ARG A 97 11.02 4.98 -10.86
C ARG A 97 9.98 5.57 -9.91
N ALA A 98 9.43 4.76 -9.02
CA ALA A 98 8.50 5.24 -8.00
C ALA A 98 9.17 6.25 -7.06
N SER A 99 10.40 5.97 -6.62
CA SER A 99 11.16 6.86 -5.73
C SER A 99 11.49 8.20 -6.41
N ALA A 100 11.90 8.16 -7.68
CA ALA A 100 12.13 9.36 -8.48
C ALA A 100 10.85 10.18 -8.66
N HIS A 101 9.72 9.52 -8.94
CA HIS A 101 8.42 10.16 -9.06
C HIS A 101 7.98 10.81 -7.74
N LEU A 102 8.08 10.13 -6.60
CA LEU A 102 7.77 10.73 -5.30
C LEU A 102 8.65 11.95 -5.01
N THR A 103 9.94 11.88 -5.35
CA THR A 103 10.89 12.97 -5.11
C THR A 103 10.55 14.19 -5.97
N SER A 104 10.17 14.00 -7.24
CA SER A 104 9.74 15.11 -8.10
C SER A 104 8.49 15.80 -7.56
N HIS A 105 7.58 15.05 -6.93
CA HIS A 105 6.34 15.57 -6.34
C HIS A 105 6.53 16.19 -4.95
N LYS A 106 7.64 15.89 -4.25
CA LYS A 106 8.01 16.59 -3.02
C LYS A 106 8.67 17.95 -3.28
N ILE A 107 9.32 18.10 -4.43
CA ILE A 107 10.01 19.34 -4.81
C ILE A 107 9.07 20.30 -5.57
N GLY A 108 8.13 19.77 -6.35
CA GLY A 108 7.05 20.56 -6.97
C GLY A 108 5.80 20.56 -6.11
N GLY A 109 5.61 21.61 -5.29
CA GLY A 109 4.38 21.81 -4.51
C GLY A 109 3.13 21.71 -5.39
N TRP A 110 2.09 21.06 -4.88
CA TRP A 110 0.86 20.79 -5.64
C TRP A 110 0.18 22.09 -6.04
N SER A 111 -0.11 22.26 -7.33
CA SER A 111 -1.18 23.13 -7.81
C SER A 111 -2.23 22.26 -8.47
N TRP A 112 -3.42 22.23 -7.87
CA TRP A 112 -4.63 21.66 -8.46
C TRP A 112 -5.08 22.45 -9.68
#